data_AF-A0A344V684-F1
#
_entry.id   AF-A0A344V684-F1
#
_cell.length_a   1.000
_cell.length_b   1.000
_cell.length_c   1.000
_cell.angle_alpha   90.00
_cell.angle_beta   90.00
_cell.angle_gamma   90.00
#
_symmetry.space_group_name_H-M   'P 1'
#
loop_
_entity.id
_entity.type
_entity.pdbx_description
1 polymer ?
#
loop_
_entity_poly.entity_id
_entity_poly.type
_entity_poly.pdbx_seq_one_letter_code
_entity_poly.pdbx_strand_id
1 'polypeptide(L)' 'MCICVNCRHVQNCTTYQLIKYKHQQKRHVNHVNIDTNFFIPKETLMNINIIYSQYVHHTYFDWDLIECLSFVEMPGYWTI' A
#
# COMPACT_ATOMS: atom_id res chain seq x y z
N MET A 1 -6.01 -3.37 6.81
CA MET A 1 -4.94 -2.76 5.99
C MET A 1 -3.84 -2.35 6.95
N CYS A 2 -2.94 -3.30 7.26
CA CYS A 2 -1.80 -3.08 8.14
C CYS A 2 -0.56 -3.00 7.27
N ILE A 3 -0.15 -1.79 6.91
CA ILE A 3 1.15 -1.54 6.29
C ILE A 3 2.05 -1.08 7.44
N CYS A 4 2.82 -2.02 8.00
CA CYS A 4 3.80 -1.80 9.06
C CYS A 4 5.10 -1.24 8.49
N VAL A 5 5.03 -0.13 7.76
CA VAL A 5 6.24 0.55 7.28
C VAL A 5 6.09 2.05 7.51
N ASN A 6 6.94 2.58 8.39
CA ASN A 6 7.14 3.98 8.78
C ASN A 6 6.08 4.98 8.26
N CYS A 7 4.99 5.14 9.01
CA CYS A 7 3.76 5.88 8.65
C CYS A 7 3.99 7.33 8.15
N ARG A 8 5.12 7.95 8.46
CA ARG A 8 5.41 9.36 8.13
C ARG A 8 5.47 9.62 6.62
N HIS A 9 5.98 8.67 5.84
CA HIS A 9 6.17 8.85 4.40
C HIS A 9 5.17 8.03 3.56
N VAL A 10 4.36 7.20 4.21
CA VAL A 10 3.35 6.34 3.57
C VAL A 10 2.38 7.13 2.69
N GLN A 11 1.93 8.31 3.15
CA GLN A 11 0.96 9.11 2.40
C GLN A 11 1.51 9.65 1.07
N ASN A 12 2.83 9.82 0.96
CA ASN A 12 3.52 10.35 -0.23
C ASN A 12 4.23 9.24 -1.03
N CYS A 13 3.93 7.97 -0.76
CA CYS A 13 4.49 6.84 -1.50
C CYS A 13 3.58 6.44 -2.67
N THR A 14 4.13 6.36 -3.88
CA THR A 14 3.37 5.95 -5.08
C THR A 14 2.81 4.53 -4.96
N THR A 15 3.62 3.58 -4.46
CA THR A 15 3.20 2.19 -4.26
C THR A 15 2.07 2.07 -3.25
N TYR A 16 2.10 2.85 -2.16
CA TYR A 16 1.00 2.87 -1.20
C TYR A 16 -0.30 3.38 -1.81
N GLN A 17 -0.25 4.46 -2.61
CA GLN A 17 -1.43 4.96 -3.32
C GLN A 17 -1.99 3.91 -4.29
N LEU A 18 -1.13 3.17 -4.97
CA LEU A 18 -1.54 2.09 -5.87
C LEU A 18 -2.26 0.96 -5.10
N ILE A 19 -1.67 0.50 -3.99
CA ILE A 19 -2.27 -0.53 -3.13
C ILE A 19 -3.62 -0.04 -2.59
N LYS A 20 -3.65 1.18 -2.04
CA LYS A 20 -4.89 1.82 -1.56
C LYS A 20 -5.94 1.90 -2.65
N TYR A 21 -5.57 2.28 -3.87
CA TYR A 21 -6.47 2.31 -5.01
C TYR A 21 -7.01 0.91 -5.34
N LYS A 22 -6.18 -0.13 -5.37
CA LYS A 22 -6.64 -1.52 -5.58
C LYS A 22 -7.61 -2.00 -4.51
N HIS A 23 -7.38 -1.62 -3.26
CA HIS A 23 -8.32 -1.87 -2.15
C HIS A 23 -9.62 -1.06 -2.26
N GLN A 24 -9.51 0.21 -2.68
CA GLN A 24 -10.62 1.15 -2.80
C GLN A 24 -11.37 1.07 -4.14
N GLN A 25 -10.91 0.31 -5.14
CA GLN A 25 -11.67 0.05 -6.37
C GLN A 25 -13.04 -0.62 -6.09
N LYS A 26 -13.27 -1.13 -4.88
CA LYS A 26 -14.60 -1.53 -4.40
C LYS A 26 -15.53 -0.34 -4.06
N ARG A 27 -15.05 0.90 -4.03
CA ARG A 27 -15.78 2.14 -3.69
C ARG A 27 -15.28 3.31 -4.55
N HIS A 28 -15.86 3.52 -5.73
CA HIS A 28 -15.95 4.81 -6.46
C HIS A 28 -14.81 5.85 -6.30
N VAL A 29 -13.53 5.46 -6.33
CA VAL A 29 -12.43 6.43 -6.47
C VAL A 29 -11.96 6.35 -7.91
N ASN A 30 -12.42 7.28 -8.76
CA ASN A 30 -12.19 7.21 -10.20
C ASN A 30 -10.80 7.69 -10.65
N HIS A 31 -9.99 8.29 -9.78
CA HIS A 31 -8.67 8.82 -10.16
C HIS A 31 -7.63 8.65 -9.05
N VAL A 32 -6.47 8.10 -9.40
CA VAL A 32 -5.25 8.21 -8.58
C VAL A 32 -4.55 9.49 -9.00
N ASN A 33 -4.72 10.57 -8.23
CA ASN A 33 -3.93 11.79 -8.42
C ASN A 33 -2.53 11.56 -7.83
N ILE A 34 -1.62 11.08 -8.67
CA ILE A 34 -0.19 11.02 -8.35
C ILE A 34 0.37 12.43 -8.58
N ASP A 35 0.50 13.19 -7.51
CA ASP A 35 1.17 14.50 -7.53
C ASP A 35 2.69 14.33 -7.72
N THR A 36 3.38 15.40 -8.09
CA THR A 36 4.85 15.47 -8.20
C THR A 36 5.57 15.30 -6.86
N ASN A 37 4.85 15.43 -5.74
CA ASN A 37 5.35 15.26 -4.38
C ASN A 37 5.46 13.79 -3.93
N PHE A 38 5.04 12.84 -4.77
CA PHE A 38 5.13 11.43 -4.44
C PHE A 38 6.51 10.85 -4.81
N PHE A 39 7.09 10.06 -3.92
CA PHE A 39 8.33 9.34 -4.21
C PHE A 39 8.02 7.90 -4.61
N ILE A 40 8.89 7.36 -5.48
CA ILE A 40 8.88 5.95 -5.86
C ILE A 40 9.78 5.21 -4.86
N PRO A 41 9.23 4.25 -4.09
CA PRO A 41 10.04 3.47 -3.18
C PRO A 41 11.04 2.59 -3.95
N LYS A 42 12.27 2.54 -3.45
CA LYS A 42 13.32 1.61 -3.88
C LYS A 42 13.19 0.28 -3.14
N GLU A 43 13.46 -0.80 -3.85
CA GLU A 43 13.57 -2.17 -3.32
C GLU A 43 12.38 -2.54 -2.43
N THR A 44 11.24 -2.77 -3.09
CA THR A 44 9.98 -3.13 -2.43
C THR A 44 9.72 -4.63 -2.52
N LEU A 45 9.24 -5.21 -1.42
CA LEU A 45 8.73 -6.56 -1.37
C LEU A 45 7.22 -6.50 -1.15
N MET A 46 6.46 -7.07 -2.08
CA MET A 46 5.00 -7.11 -2.03
C MET A 46 4.50 -8.55 -1.97
N ASN A 47 3.46 -8.77 -1.18
CA ASN A 47 2.67 -9.98 -1.17
C ASN A 47 1.34 -9.72 -1.86
N ILE A 48 0.94 -10.66 -2.73
CA ILE A 48 -0.38 -10.64 -3.36
C ILE A 48 -1.03 -11.98 -3.05
N ASN A 49 -2.05 -11.94 -2.18
CA ASN A 49 -2.86 -13.11 -1.90
C ASN A 49 -4.07 -13.14 -2.85
N ILE A 50 -4.24 -14.25 -3.55
CA ILE A 50 -5.31 -14.45 -4.53
C ILE A 50 -6.37 -15.33 -3.88
N ILE A 51 -7.54 -14.75 -3.60
CA ILE A 51 -8.63 -15.41 -2.90
C ILE A 51 -9.77 -15.63 -3.88
N TYR A 52 -10.02 -16.88 -4.27
CA TYR A 52 -11.18 -17.23 -5.07
C TYR A 52 -12.36 -17.64 -4.17
N SER A 53 -13.48 -16.93 -4.28
CA SER A 53 -14.71 -17.32 -3.61
C SER A 53 -15.66 -17.98 -4.59
N GLN A 54 -15.87 -19.28 -4.41
CA GLN A 54 -16.81 -20.07 -5.21
C GLN A 54 -18.26 -19.57 -5.05
N TYR A 55 -18.65 -19.12 -3.86
CA TYR A 55 -20.02 -18.69 -3.55
C TYR A 55 -20.47 -17.45 -4.33
N VAL A 56 -19.56 -16.52 -4.59
CA VAL A 56 -19.85 -15.28 -5.32
C VAL A 56 -19.20 -15.28 -6.71
N HIS A 57 -18.62 -16.42 -7.13
CA HIS A 57 -17.87 -16.59 -8.38
C HIS A 57 -16.92 -15.42 -8.70
N HIS A 58 -16.22 -14.93 -7.68
CA HIS A 58 -15.39 -13.75 -7.77
C HIS A 58 -14.02 -13.99 -7.15
N THR A 59 -12.98 -13.54 -7.87
CA THR A 59 -11.60 -13.52 -7.39
C THR A 59 -11.31 -12.17 -6.74
N TYR A 60 -10.81 -12.21 -5.51
CA TYR A 60 -10.30 -11.06 -4.77
C TYR A 60 -8.79 -11.10 -4.72
N PHE A 61 -8.19 -9.92 -4.69
CA PHE A 61 -6.76 -9.76 -4.52
C PHE A 61 -6.52 -8.94 -3.26
N ASP A 62 -5.76 -9.51 -2.34
CA ASP A 62 -5.25 -8.79 -1.18
C ASP A 62 -3.81 -8.39 -1.46
N TRP A 63 -3.51 -7.10 -1.32
CA TRP A 63 -2.23 -6.52 -1.65
C TRP A 63 -1.61 -5.97 -0.38
N ASP A 64 -0.47 -6.53 0.01
CA ASP A 64 0.29 -6.11 1.17
C ASP A 64 1.72 -5.73 0.78
N LEU A 65 2.16 -4.56 1.24
CA LEU A 65 3.56 -4.14 1.14
C LEU A 65 4.27 -4.65 2.40
N ILE A 66 5.14 -5.65 2.25
CA ILE A 66 5.85 -6.27 3.37
C ILE A 66 7.06 -5.41 3.76
N GLU A 67 7.92 -5.10 2.78
CA GLU A 67 9.17 -4.39 3.02
C GLU A 67 9.40 -3.33 1.95
N CYS A 68 10.10 -2.27 2.32
CA CYS A 68 10.55 -1.25 1.39
C CYS A 68 11.74 -0.48 2.00
N LEU A 69 12.90 -0.55 1.36
CA LEU A 69 14.13 0.08 1.86
C LEU A 69 14.08 1.61 1.90
N SER A 70 13.10 2.24 1.24
CA SER A 70 12.86 3.68 1.37
C SER A 70 12.25 4.08 2.71
N PHE A 71 11.76 3.12 3.49
CA PHE A 71 11.31 3.36 4.86
C PHE A 71 12.42 2.93 5.81
N VAL A 72 13.38 3.82 6.05
CA VAL A 72 14.38 3.60 7.10
C VAL A 72 13.67 3.79 8.44
N GLU A 73 13.68 2.77 9.31
CA GLU A 73 13.22 2.93 10.68
C GLU A 73 14.06 4.02 11.37
N MET A 74 13.39 5.00 11.97
CA MET A 74 14.03 5.92 12.92
C MET A 74 13.60 5.50 14.33
N PRO A 75 14.25 4.50 14.94
CA PRO A 75 13.98 4.15 16.33
C PRO A 75 14.20 5.39 17.22
N GLY A 76 13.23 5.69 18.10
CA GLY A 76 13.24 6.88 18.96
C GLY A 76 12.18 7.94 18.66
N TYR A 77 11.45 7.85 17.54
CA TYR A 77 10.33 8.75 17.22
C TYR A 77 8.95 8.26 17.69
N TRP A 78 8.91 7.11 18.39
CA TRP A 78 7.68 6.51 18.92
C TRP A 78 7.31 7.00 20.33
N THR A 79 8.13 7.86 20.94
CA THR A 79 7.88 8.46 22.26
C THR A 79 7.53 9.93 22.09
N ILE A 80 6.23 10.23 22.16
CA ILE A 80 5.70 11.52 22.64
C ILE A 80 4.76 11.18 23.79
#